data_AF-A0A8C4QER1-F1
#
_entry.id   AF-A0A8C4QER1-F1
#
_cell.length_a   1.000
_cell.length_b   1.000
_cell.length_c   1.000
_cell.angle_alpha   90.00
_cell.angle_beta   90.00
_cell.angle_gamma   90.00
#
_symmetry.space_group_name_H-M   'P 1'
#
loop_
_entity.id
_entity.type
_entity.pdbx_description
1 polymer ?
#
loop_
_entity_poly.entity_id
_entity_poly.type
_entity_poly.pdbx_seq_one_letter_code
_entity_poly.pdbx_strand_id
1 'polypeptide(L)'
;MCVTCTGGQHQNHNIIGVEFAHTELKGVLAAKYPHVSQSMQSIASQLQQVQEEEEQTENSGRDAEDMLEVKRRKVCQFVNESLDLMKNQINKRKMEKLSLLGKQREKLEQQMESLRQGKSAIETALQDLEAVSFLQGFKDLLKRLEAMSDFTFVKTAPLNALNFSKEEINSDVLIKLNKNFLEKIQSPRRRVG
;
A
#
# COMPACT_ATOMS: atom_id res chain seq x y z
N MET A 1 -16.59 84.43 8.63
CA MET A 1 -15.77 85.49 9.27
C MET A 1 -16.65 86.69 9.55
N CYS A 2 -16.42 87.44 10.63
CA CYS A 2 -17.20 88.64 10.93
C CYS A 2 -16.67 89.86 10.17
N VAL A 3 -17.52 90.87 9.98
CA VAL A 3 -17.23 92.08 9.19
C VAL A 3 -16.00 92.87 9.67
N THR A 4 -15.67 92.78 10.96
CA THR A 4 -14.50 93.43 11.56
C THR A 4 -13.17 92.77 11.15
N CYS A 5 -13.14 91.46 10.92
CA CYS A 5 -11.92 90.76 10.47
C CYS A 5 -11.60 91.05 8.99
N THR A 6 -12.62 91.28 8.17
CA THR A 6 -12.49 91.57 6.73
C THR A 6 -11.77 92.89 6.47
N GLY A 7 -11.98 93.91 7.31
CA GLY A 7 -11.34 95.23 7.20
C GLY A 7 -9.92 95.33 7.77
N GLY A 8 -9.36 94.24 8.30
CA GLY A 8 -8.01 94.22 8.86
C GLY A 8 -7.20 93.05 8.32
N GLN A 9 -7.23 91.91 9.02
CA GLN A 9 -6.36 90.75 8.75
C GLN A 9 -6.60 90.04 7.41
N HIS A 10 -7.71 90.34 6.73
CA HIS A 10 -8.07 89.70 5.46
C HIS A 10 -8.36 90.70 4.34
N GLN A 11 -7.91 91.95 4.49
CA GLN A 11 -8.22 93.05 3.55
C GLN A 11 -7.76 92.78 2.11
N ASN A 12 -6.73 91.94 1.93
CA ASN A 12 -6.21 91.53 0.62
C ASN A 12 -6.49 90.06 0.28
N HIS A 13 -7.32 89.37 1.08
CA HIS A 13 -7.71 87.99 0.79
C HIS A 13 -9.00 87.99 -0.04
N ASN A 14 -9.09 87.05 -0.98
CA ASN A 14 -10.33 86.84 -1.72
C ASN A 14 -11.36 86.19 -0.80
N ILE A 15 -12.33 86.98 -0.34
CA ILE A 15 -13.42 86.54 0.55
C ILE A 15 -14.69 86.38 -0.29
N ILE A 16 -15.19 85.16 -0.35
CA ILE A 16 -16.46 84.83 -1.00
C ILE A 16 -17.60 84.79 0.02
N GLY A 17 -18.83 85.07 -0.44
CA GLY A 17 -20.03 84.96 0.38
C GLY A 17 -20.31 83.50 0.79
N VAL A 18 -20.86 83.31 1.99
CA VAL A 18 -21.17 81.97 2.53
C VAL A 18 -22.15 81.22 1.63
N GLU A 19 -23.18 81.88 1.11
CA GLU A 19 -24.18 81.27 0.21
C GLU A 19 -23.56 80.77 -1.11
N PHE A 20 -22.63 81.57 -1.67
CA PHE A 20 -21.89 81.19 -2.87
C PHE A 20 -20.98 79.99 -2.58
N ALA A 21 -20.21 80.02 -1.50
CA ALA A 21 -19.34 78.92 -1.09
C ALA A 21 -20.14 77.62 -0.81
N HIS A 22 -21.28 77.73 -0.13
CA HIS A 22 -22.17 76.61 0.16
C HIS A 22 -22.68 75.96 -1.13
N THR A 23 -23.11 76.77 -2.10
CA THR A 23 -23.61 76.28 -3.40
C THR A 23 -22.52 75.57 -4.20
N GLU A 24 -21.33 76.18 -4.30
CA GLU A 24 -20.19 75.59 -5.03
C GLU A 24 -19.74 74.26 -4.40
N LEU A 25 -19.54 74.23 -3.07
CA LEU A 25 -19.13 73.00 -2.38
C LEU A 25 -20.19 71.90 -2.45
N LYS A 26 -21.48 72.26 -2.37
CA LYS A 26 -22.58 71.31 -2.59
C LYS A 26 -22.61 70.78 -4.01
N GLY A 27 -22.32 71.62 -5.01
CA GLY A 27 -22.17 71.22 -6.41
C GLY A 27 -21.03 70.21 -6.61
N VAL A 28 -19.87 70.45 -5.99
CA VAL A 28 -18.73 69.51 -6.03
C VAL A 28 -19.11 68.15 -5.41
N LEU A 29 -19.81 68.16 -4.27
CA LEU A 29 -20.28 66.91 -3.66
C LEU A 29 -21.31 66.19 -4.54
N ALA A 30 -22.28 66.92 -5.11
CA ALA A 30 -23.29 66.37 -6.00
C ALA A 30 -22.66 65.77 -7.28
N ALA A 31 -21.59 66.35 -7.80
CA ALA A 31 -20.86 65.82 -8.94
C ALA A 31 -20.06 64.55 -8.62
N LYS A 32 -19.50 64.44 -7.41
CA LYS A 32 -18.70 63.28 -6.98
C LYS A 32 -19.54 62.10 -6.48
N TYR A 33 -20.73 62.35 -5.92
CA TYR A 33 -21.59 61.32 -5.34
C TYR A 33 -21.96 60.18 -6.32
N PRO A 34 -22.33 60.43 -7.59
CA PRO A 34 -22.62 59.35 -8.55
C PRO A 34 -21.43 58.41 -8.78
N HIS A 35 -20.20 58.94 -8.83
CA HIS A 35 -19.00 58.12 -9.00
C HIS A 35 -18.79 57.18 -7.80
N VAL A 36 -19.03 57.65 -6.58
CA VAL A 36 -18.95 56.81 -5.37
C VAL A 36 -20.04 55.73 -5.42
N SER A 37 -21.27 56.09 -5.75
CA SER A 37 -22.39 55.14 -5.89
C SER A 37 -22.10 54.06 -6.93
N GLN A 38 -21.59 54.45 -8.11
CA GLN A 38 -21.19 53.52 -9.17
C GLN A 38 -20.03 52.62 -8.74
N SER A 39 -19.04 53.18 -8.05
CA SER A 39 -17.91 52.40 -7.52
C SER A 39 -18.39 51.36 -6.51
N MET A 40 -19.32 51.73 -5.62
CA MET A 40 -19.91 50.81 -4.65
C MET A 40 -20.66 49.66 -5.34
N GLN A 41 -21.45 49.95 -6.39
CA GLN A 41 -22.14 48.92 -7.16
C GLN A 41 -21.15 47.99 -7.87
N SER A 42 -20.12 48.55 -8.50
CA SER A 42 -19.09 47.75 -9.18
C SER A 42 -18.33 46.85 -8.21
N ILE A 43 -17.94 47.36 -7.05
CA ILE A 43 -17.26 46.58 -6.01
C ILE A 43 -18.19 45.51 -5.46
N ALA A 44 -19.48 45.80 -5.25
CA ALA A 44 -20.44 44.80 -4.79
C ALA A 44 -20.59 43.65 -5.79
N SER A 45 -20.66 43.94 -7.09
CA SER A 45 -20.70 42.90 -8.13
C SER A 45 -19.41 42.08 -8.19
N GLN A 46 -18.24 42.72 -8.07
CA GLN A 46 -16.96 42.01 -8.04
C GLN A 46 -16.82 41.12 -6.79
N LEU A 47 -17.29 41.60 -5.63
CA LEU A 47 -17.28 40.83 -4.39
C LEU A 47 -18.11 39.56 -4.53
N GLN A 48 -19.30 39.65 -5.14
CA GLN A 48 -20.13 38.48 -5.41
C GLN A 48 -19.43 37.48 -6.34
N GLN A 49 -18.80 37.94 -7.42
CA GLN A 49 -18.06 37.06 -8.33
C GLN A 49 -16.91 36.33 -7.63
N VAL A 50 -16.14 37.04 -6.80
CA VAL A 50 -15.05 36.43 -6.03
C VAL A 50 -15.57 35.38 -5.06
N GLN A 51 -16.71 35.63 -4.41
CA GLN A 51 -17.34 34.65 -3.51
C GLN A 51 -17.80 33.38 -4.24
N GLU A 52 -18.39 33.54 -5.44
CA GLU A 52 -18.80 32.41 -6.28
C GLU A 52 -17.58 31.61 -6.77
N GLU A 53 -16.50 32.28 -7.18
CA GLU A 53 -15.24 31.62 -7.57
C GLU A 53 -14.54 30.90 -6.41
N GLU A 54 -14.59 31.47 -5.20
CA GLU A 54 -14.06 30.85 -3.98
C GLU A 54 -14.79 29.54 -3.67
N GLU A 55 -16.13 29.56 -3.67
CA GLU A 55 -16.95 28.37 -3.44
C GLU A 55 -16.71 27.31 -4.54
N GLN A 56 -16.65 27.73 -5.81
CA GLN A 56 -16.36 26.82 -6.91
C GLN A 56 -14.98 26.16 -6.77
N THR A 57 -13.97 26.94 -6.36
CA THR A 57 -12.61 26.45 -6.16
C THR A 57 -12.56 25.47 -4.99
N GLU A 58 -13.21 25.78 -3.87
CA GLU A 58 -13.29 24.89 -2.71
C GLU A 58 -13.98 23.56 -3.07
N ASN A 59 -15.11 23.62 -3.77
CA ASN A 59 -15.84 22.45 -4.23
C ASN A 59 -15.02 21.59 -5.20
N SER A 60 -14.37 22.23 -6.18
CA SER A 60 -13.50 21.52 -7.13
C SER A 60 -12.30 20.89 -6.44
N GLY A 61 -11.76 21.55 -5.40
CA GLY A 61 -10.72 21.01 -4.54
C GLY A 61 -11.16 19.74 -3.80
N ARG A 62 -12.32 19.79 -3.13
CA ARG A 62 -12.94 18.64 -2.45
C ARG A 62 -13.15 17.45 -3.41
N ASP A 63 -13.69 17.71 -4.60
CA ASP A 63 -13.91 16.66 -5.62
C ASP A 63 -12.59 16.00 -6.07
N ALA A 64 -11.53 16.78 -6.21
CA ALA A 64 -10.21 16.28 -6.57
C ALA A 64 -9.63 15.39 -5.45
N GLU A 65 -9.77 15.81 -4.19
CA GLU A 65 -9.35 15.03 -3.01
C GLU A 65 -10.11 13.70 -2.92
N ASP A 66 -11.43 13.72 -3.07
CA ASP A 66 -12.26 12.50 -3.08
C ASP A 66 -11.86 11.54 -4.20
N MET A 67 -11.54 12.08 -5.38
CA MET A 67 -11.05 11.27 -6.50
C MET A 67 -9.69 10.65 -6.19
N LEU A 68 -8.79 11.38 -5.52
CA LEU A 68 -7.49 10.86 -5.08
C LEU A 68 -7.67 9.76 -4.03
N GLU A 69 -8.60 9.93 -3.08
CA GLU A 69 -8.90 8.93 -2.06
C GLU A 69 -9.44 7.62 -2.67
N VAL A 70 -10.31 7.73 -3.67
CA VAL A 70 -10.79 6.56 -4.43
C VAL A 70 -9.64 5.85 -5.14
N LYS A 71 -8.72 6.61 -5.77
CA LYS A 71 -7.53 6.03 -6.42
C LYS A 71 -6.61 5.37 -5.38
N ARG A 72 -6.34 6.03 -4.26
CA ARG A 72 -5.54 5.49 -3.14
C ARG A 72 -6.08 4.14 -2.68
N ARG A 73 -7.39 4.05 -2.45
CA ARG A 73 -8.05 2.80 -2.04
C ARG A 73 -7.83 1.67 -3.05
N LYS A 74 -7.96 1.94 -4.35
CA LYS A 74 -7.68 0.96 -5.41
C LYS A 74 -6.23 0.48 -5.38
N VAL A 75 -5.27 1.39 -5.17
CA VAL A 75 -3.85 1.04 -5.06
C VAL A 75 -3.61 0.13 -3.85
N CYS A 76 -4.11 0.51 -2.68
CA CYS A 76 -3.97 -0.30 -1.47
C CYS A 76 -4.59 -1.69 -1.64
N GLN A 77 -5.79 -1.77 -2.20
CA GLN A 77 -6.46 -3.04 -2.46
C GLN A 77 -5.62 -3.93 -3.38
N PHE A 78 -5.12 -3.37 -4.48
CA PHE A 78 -4.29 -4.12 -5.42
C PHE A 78 -2.99 -4.64 -4.78
N VAL A 79 -2.30 -3.81 -4.00
CA VAL A 79 -1.07 -4.21 -3.30
C VAL A 79 -1.37 -5.34 -2.31
N ASN A 80 -2.46 -5.24 -1.54
CA ASN A 80 -2.86 -6.27 -0.59
C ASN A 80 -3.19 -7.60 -1.29
N GLU A 81 -4.02 -7.57 -2.35
CA GLU A 81 -4.35 -8.74 -3.17
C GLU A 81 -3.08 -9.42 -3.72
N SER A 82 -2.12 -8.61 -4.16
CA SER A 82 -0.83 -9.08 -4.69
C SER A 82 0.04 -9.74 -3.62
N LEU A 83 0.12 -9.12 -2.44
CA LEU A 83 0.85 -9.66 -1.29
C LEU A 83 0.27 -10.99 -0.84
N ASP A 84 -1.05 -11.12 -0.79
CA ASP A 84 -1.71 -12.36 -0.40
C ASP A 84 -1.50 -13.47 -1.43
N LEU A 85 -1.54 -13.15 -2.72
CA LEU A 85 -1.20 -14.10 -3.77
C LEU A 85 0.23 -14.64 -3.62
N MET A 86 1.21 -13.74 -3.40
CA MET A 86 2.62 -14.12 -3.22
C MET A 86 2.80 -14.97 -1.95
N LYS A 87 2.19 -14.60 -0.83
CA LYS A 87 2.21 -15.39 0.42
C LYS A 87 1.65 -16.79 0.21
N ASN A 88 0.52 -16.91 -0.49
CA ASN A 88 -0.11 -18.20 -0.76
C ASN A 88 0.77 -19.10 -1.61
N GLN A 89 1.47 -18.55 -2.62
CA GLN A 89 2.43 -19.31 -3.43
C GLN A 89 3.63 -19.79 -2.61
N ILE A 90 4.19 -18.93 -1.76
CA ILE A 90 5.28 -19.28 -0.83
C ILE A 90 4.84 -20.42 0.09
N ASN A 91 3.66 -20.29 0.71
CA ASN A 91 3.11 -21.30 1.60
C ASN A 91 2.87 -22.63 0.88
N LYS A 92 2.35 -22.60 -0.35
CA LYS A 92 2.16 -23.81 -1.17
C LYS A 92 3.49 -24.54 -1.40
N ARG A 93 4.50 -23.82 -1.91
CA ARG A 93 5.84 -24.40 -2.15
C ARG A 93 6.47 -24.94 -0.86
N LYS A 94 6.31 -24.23 0.26
CA LYS A 94 6.75 -24.67 1.58
C LYS A 94 6.08 -25.99 1.97
N MET A 95 4.76 -26.10 1.82
CA MET A 95 4.01 -27.31 2.19
C MET A 95 4.37 -28.51 1.31
N GLU A 96 4.52 -28.30 -0.01
CA GLU A 96 4.98 -29.35 -0.94
C GLU A 96 6.36 -29.87 -0.56
N LYS A 97 7.30 -28.96 -0.26
CA LYS A 97 8.66 -29.34 0.19
C LYS A 97 8.63 -30.07 1.54
N LEU A 98 7.87 -29.58 2.51
CA LEU A 98 7.73 -30.23 3.82
C LEU A 98 7.11 -31.63 3.70
N SER A 99 6.13 -31.82 2.84
CA SER A 99 5.54 -33.14 2.57
C SER A 99 6.57 -34.10 1.99
N LEU A 100 7.36 -33.65 1.01
CA LEU A 100 8.42 -34.47 0.42
C LEU A 100 9.47 -34.87 1.46
N LEU A 101 9.92 -33.91 2.27
CA LEU A 101 10.88 -34.16 3.35
C LEU A 101 10.30 -35.09 4.42
N GLY A 102 9.02 -34.95 4.75
CA GLY A 102 8.31 -35.83 5.67
C GLY A 102 8.33 -37.29 5.20
N LYS A 103 8.02 -37.55 3.93
CA LYS A 103 8.09 -38.91 3.34
C LYS A 103 9.51 -39.48 3.33
N GLN A 104 10.50 -38.64 3.03
CA GLN A 104 11.90 -39.06 3.09
C GLN A 104 12.33 -39.43 4.51
N ARG A 105 11.94 -38.62 5.50
CA ARG A 105 12.21 -38.88 6.93
C ARG A 105 11.56 -40.19 7.37
N GLU A 106 10.28 -40.38 7.07
CA GLU A 106 9.54 -41.60 7.43
C GLU A 106 10.23 -42.87 6.88
N LYS A 107 10.66 -42.83 5.61
CA LYS A 107 11.39 -43.95 5.01
C LYS A 107 12.71 -44.23 5.74
N LEU A 108 13.46 -43.19 6.09
CA LEU A 108 14.72 -43.34 6.83
C LEU A 108 14.49 -43.86 8.25
N GLU A 109 13.44 -43.40 8.94
CA GLU A 109 13.05 -43.88 10.27
C GLU A 109 12.68 -45.38 10.24
N GLN A 110 11.89 -45.82 9.25
CA GLN A 110 11.54 -47.23 9.06
C GLN A 110 12.76 -48.11 8.76
N GLN A 111 13.68 -47.63 7.91
CA GLN A 111 14.93 -48.33 7.61
C GLN A 111 15.81 -48.45 8.87
N MET A 112 15.94 -47.37 9.64
CA MET A 112 16.72 -47.35 10.87
C MET A 112 16.16 -48.29 11.93
N GLU A 113 14.83 -48.34 12.08
CA GLU A 113 14.17 -49.24 13.01
C GLU A 113 14.36 -50.71 12.60
N SER A 114 14.23 -51.02 11.31
CA SER A 114 14.50 -52.36 10.78
C SER A 114 15.93 -52.82 11.07
N LEU A 115 16.91 -51.92 10.88
CA LEU A 115 18.32 -52.16 11.21
C LEU A 115 18.54 -52.38 12.71
N ARG A 116 17.88 -51.61 13.58
CA ARG A 116 17.97 -51.78 15.04
C ARG A 116 17.44 -53.13 15.48
N GLN A 117 16.29 -53.54 14.97
CA GLN A 117 15.69 -54.84 15.28
C GLN A 117 16.55 -55.99 14.79
N GLY A 118 17.07 -55.90 13.56
CA GLY A 118 17.99 -56.90 13.01
C GLY A 118 19.28 -57.02 13.81
N LYS A 119 19.90 -55.88 14.17
CA LYS A 119 21.08 -55.84 15.05
C LYS A 119 20.80 -56.50 16.40
N SER A 120 19.71 -56.13 17.07
CA SER A 120 19.35 -56.69 18.38
C SER A 120 19.13 -58.20 18.32
N ALA A 121 18.47 -58.71 17.26
CA ALA A 121 18.28 -60.15 17.08
C ALA A 121 19.62 -60.91 16.93
N ILE A 122 20.58 -60.33 16.21
CA ILE A 122 21.92 -60.90 16.05
C ILE A 122 22.68 -60.85 17.38
N GLU A 123 22.64 -59.73 18.10
CA GLU A 123 23.29 -59.60 19.42
C GLU A 123 22.76 -60.65 20.41
N THR A 124 21.45 -60.88 20.45
CA THR A 124 20.84 -61.93 21.27
C THR A 124 21.31 -63.32 20.86
N ALA A 125 21.33 -63.63 19.56
CA ALA A 125 21.77 -64.94 19.08
C ALA A 125 23.26 -65.21 19.35
N LEU A 126 24.10 -64.17 19.33
CA LEU A 126 25.52 -64.28 19.68
C LEU A 126 25.75 -64.55 21.17
N GLN A 127 24.78 -64.20 22.02
CA GLN A 127 24.80 -64.47 23.46
C GLN A 127 24.14 -65.82 23.82
N ASP A 128 23.54 -66.52 22.85
CA ASP A 128 22.92 -67.81 23.07
C ASP A 128 24.00 -68.86 23.40
N LEU A 129 23.88 -69.47 24.58
CA LEU A 129 24.82 -70.47 25.09
C LEU A 129 24.47 -71.89 24.60
N GLU A 130 23.30 -72.09 23.99
CA GLU A 130 22.85 -73.38 23.50
C GLU A 130 23.20 -73.54 21.99
N ALA A 131 24.12 -74.45 21.68
CA ALA A 131 24.65 -74.60 20.32
C ALA A 131 23.61 -75.09 19.29
N VAL A 132 22.59 -75.85 19.72
CA VAL A 132 21.58 -76.42 18.82
C VAL A 132 20.58 -75.37 18.34
N SER A 133 20.11 -74.49 19.23
CA SER A 133 19.22 -73.37 18.90
C SER A 133 19.91 -72.37 17.97
N PHE A 134 21.17 -72.04 18.26
CA PHE A 134 21.98 -71.16 17.40
C PHE A 134 22.10 -71.70 15.97
N LEU A 135 22.47 -72.99 15.80
CA LEU A 135 22.64 -73.61 14.48
C LEU A 135 21.31 -73.70 13.71
N GLN A 136 20.18 -73.90 14.38
CA GLN A 136 18.86 -73.90 13.75
C GLN A 136 18.48 -72.50 13.20
N GLY A 137 18.81 -71.43 13.93
CA GLY A 137 18.51 -70.05 13.53
C GLY A 137 19.54 -69.40 12.59
N PHE A 138 20.74 -69.98 12.46
CA PHE A 138 21.88 -69.36 11.77
C PHE A 138 21.57 -68.93 10.32
N LYS A 139 20.84 -69.76 9.57
CA LYS A 139 20.49 -69.47 8.17
C LYS A 139 19.56 -68.26 8.03
N ASP A 140 18.65 -68.07 8.99
CA ASP A 140 17.73 -66.93 8.98
C ASP A 140 18.41 -65.65 9.49
N LEU A 141 19.36 -65.78 10.42
CA LEU A 141 20.23 -64.67 10.83
C LEU A 141 21.11 -64.18 9.67
N LEU A 142 21.70 -65.09 8.88
CA LEU A 142 22.48 -64.72 7.69
C LEU A 142 21.64 -63.95 6.68
N LYS A 143 20.44 -64.44 6.34
CA LYS A 143 19.53 -63.71 5.44
C LYS A 143 19.16 -62.32 5.95
N ARG A 144 18.95 -62.18 7.27
CA ARG A 144 18.69 -60.87 7.90
C ARG A 144 19.90 -59.94 7.75
N LEU A 145 21.10 -60.47 7.93
CA LEU A 145 22.35 -59.72 7.83
C LEU A 145 22.60 -59.24 6.38
N GLU A 146 22.35 -60.10 5.40
CA GLU A 146 22.40 -59.77 3.96
C GLU A 146 21.36 -58.68 3.62
N ALA A 147 20.10 -58.85 4.05
CA ALA A 147 19.06 -57.84 3.85
C ALA A 147 19.38 -56.49 4.52
N MET A 148 20.13 -56.50 5.63
CA MET A 148 20.59 -55.28 6.28
C MET A 148 21.75 -54.61 5.53
N SER A 149 22.64 -55.39 4.92
CA SER A 149 23.74 -54.85 4.10
C SER A 149 23.26 -54.19 2.80
N ASP A 150 22.06 -54.56 2.32
CA ASP A 150 21.42 -53.97 1.14
C ASP A 150 20.81 -52.58 1.40
N PHE A 151 20.73 -52.14 2.66
CA PHE A 151 20.39 -50.74 2.99
C PHE A 151 21.55 -49.82 2.62
N THR A 152 21.68 -49.54 1.32
CA THR A 152 22.58 -48.51 0.81
C THR A 152 22.16 -47.14 1.35
N PHE A 153 23.16 -46.29 1.64
CA PHE A 153 22.95 -44.89 2.00
C PHE A 153 22.01 -44.26 0.97
N VAL A 154 20.80 -43.90 1.39
CA VAL A 154 19.86 -43.19 0.52
C VAL A 154 20.55 -41.89 0.15
N LYS A 155 21.02 -41.78 -1.11
CA LYS A 155 21.37 -40.49 -1.71
C LYS A 155 20.09 -39.67 -1.72
N THR A 156 19.85 -38.93 -0.64
CA THR A 156 18.83 -37.90 -0.62
C THR A 156 19.23 -36.91 -1.69
N ALA A 157 18.33 -36.63 -2.63
CA ALA A 157 18.54 -35.57 -3.61
C ALA A 157 18.99 -34.31 -2.84
N PRO A 158 19.97 -33.54 -3.35
CA PRO A 158 20.53 -32.41 -2.63
C PRO A 158 19.37 -31.56 -2.10
N LEU A 159 19.43 -31.30 -0.80
CA LEU A 159 18.54 -30.36 -0.12
C LEU A 159 18.89 -28.99 -0.68
N ASN A 160 18.44 -28.69 -1.90
CA ASN A 160 18.34 -27.32 -2.35
C ASN A 160 17.43 -26.68 -1.31
N ALA A 161 18.03 -25.87 -0.43
CA ALA A 161 17.29 -24.99 0.44
C ALA A 161 16.25 -24.31 -0.45
N LEU A 162 15.04 -24.11 0.09
CA LEU A 162 14.11 -23.17 -0.53
C LEU A 162 14.82 -21.81 -0.49
N ASN A 163 15.66 -21.54 -1.49
CA ASN A 163 16.22 -20.24 -1.76
C ASN A 163 15.02 -19.44 -2.24
N PHE A 164 14.31 -18.84 -1.29
CA PHE A 164 13.49 -17.67 -1.56
C PHE A 164 14.45 -16.51 -1.87
N SER A 165 15.31 -16.67 -2.87
CA SER A 165 16.15 -15.57 -3.32
C SER A 165 15.22 -14.49 -3.87
N LYS A 166 15.65 -13.24 -3.72
CA LYS A 166 14.88 -12.07 -4.14
C LYS A 166 14.50 -12.10 -5.62
N GLU A 167 15.15 -12.93 -6.45
CA GLU A 167 14.87 -13.06 -7.88
C GLU A 167 13.64 -13.91 -8.23
N GLU A 168 13.19 -14.84 -7.37
CA GLU A 168 12.05 -15.73 -7.68
C GLU A 168 10.67 -15.15 -7.36
N ILE A 169 10.60 -13.95 -6.75
CA ILE A 169 9.38 -13.13 -6.78
C ILE A 169 9.25 -12.62 -8.22
N ASN A 170 8.72 -13.53 -9.01
CA ASN A 170 8.80 -13.61 -10.45
C ASN A 170 8.55 -12.25 -11.14
N SER A 171 9.44 -11.87 -12.06
CA SER A 171 9.20 -10.70 -12.92
C SER A 171 7.86 -10.82 -13.65
N ASP A 172 7.42 -12.04 -13.98
CA ASP A 172 6.11 -12.31 -14.58
C ASP A 172 4.93 -11.94 -13.68
N VAL A 173 5.06 -12.13 -12.36
CA VAL A 173 4.04 -11.73 -11.39
C VAL A 173 4.02 -10.20 -11.33
N LEU A 174 5.18 -9.57 -11.20
CA LEU A 174 5.29 -8.10 -11.20
C LEU A 174 4.78 -7.47 -12.52
N ILE A 175 5.04 -8.09 -13.67
CA ILE A 175 4.58 -7.64 -15.00
C ILE A 175 3.06 -7.79 -15.14
N LYS A 176 2.50 -8.95 -14.76
CA LYS A 176 1.03 -9.18 -14.78
C LYS A 176 0.31 -8.27 -13.81
N LEU A 177 0.88 -8.05 -12.64
CA LEU A 177 0.41 -7.12 -11.64
C LEU A 177 0.42 -5.69 -12.21
N ASN A 178 1.54 -5.23 -12.77
CA ASN A 178 1.65 -3.88 -13.33
C ASN A 178 0.63 -3.62 -14.45
N LYS A 179 0.41 -4.59 -15.35
CA LYS A 179 -0.60 -4.48 -16.41
C LYS A 179 -2.03 -4.38 -15.86
N ASN A 180 -2.40 -5.25 -14.92
CA ASN A 180 -3.72 -5.23 -14.28
C ASN A 180 -3.96 -3.97 -13.44
N PHE A 181 -2.91 -3.41 -12.84
CA PHE A 181 -2.97 -2.17 -12.06
C PHE A 181 -3.33 -0.97 -12.93
N LEU A 182 -2.64 -0.81 -14.07
CA LEU A 182 -2.88 0.28 -15.01
C LEU A 182 -4.31 0.21 -15.57
N GLU A 183 -4.81 -0.99 -15.91
CA GLU A 183 -6.19 -1.19 -16.36
C GLU A 183 -7.23 -0.83 -15.28
N LYS A 184 -7.00 -1.20 -14.00
CA LYS A 184 -7.93 -0.91 -12.88
C LYS A 184 -7.99 0.59 -12.49
N ILE A 185 -6.91 1.34 -12.72
CA ILE A 185 -6.82 2.77 -12.38
C ILE A 185 -7.32 3.65 -13.52
N GLN A 186 -7.10 3.27 -14.77
CA GLN A 186 -7.52 4.04 -15.94
C GLN A 186 -8.97 3.80 -16.37
N SER A 187 -9.64 2.76 -15.86
CA SER A 187 -11.04 2.49 -16.21
C SER A 187 -11.96 3.65 -15.79
N PRO A 188 -12.64 4.34 -16.74
CA PRO A 188 -13.57 5.42 -16.42
C PRO A 188 -14.76 4.85 -15.64
N ARG A 189 -15.23 5.56 -14.61
CA ARG A 189 -16.53 5.26 -13.98
C ARG A 189 -17.58 5.24 -15.10
N ARG A 190 -18.17 4.07 -15.40
CA ARG A 190 -19.44 4.03 -16.12
C ARG A 190 -20.43 4.84 -15.30
N ARG A 191 -20.87 5.99 -15.83
CA ARG A 191 -22.04 6.67 -15.28
C ARG A 191 -23.20 5.69 -15.41
N VAL A 192 -23.68 5.20 -14.28
CA VAL A 192 -24.96 4.48 -14.23
C VAL A 192 -26.01 5.57 -14.41
N GLY A 193 -26.73 5.50 -15.53
CA GLY A 193 -27.88 6.36 -15.82
C GLY A 193 -29.13 5.91 -15.09
#